data_AF-A0A662BKR8-F1
#
_entry.id   AF-A0A662BKR8-F1
#
_cell.length_a   1.000
_cell.length_b   1.000
_cell.length_c   1.000
_cell.angle_alpha   90.00
_cell.angle_beta   90.00
_cell.angle_gamma   90.00
#
_symmetry.space_group_name_H-M   'P 1'
#
loop_
_entity.id
_entity.type
_entity.pdbx_description
1 polymer ?
#
loop_
_entity_poly.entity_id
_entity_poly.type
_entity_poly.pdbx_seq_one_letter_code
_entity_poly.pdbx_strand_id
1 'polypeptide(L)'
;MDLKQFYKDQRKIEWRADIRKSMKTKERVAMTRTKMLEQDPKIRNKNGKEVNLGLTEQLAMQEARRCIDCPDPTCISGCPVNIYIPKFIKKIEIGDFLGAAKIIKETNSLPAVCGRVCPQEKQCEAQCFYSIKLNEPPVAIGFLERFAADYEQNSGEITTPEVAKSNGIKVAAVGSGPASLAWATDMARMGYDVTVFEALH
;
A
#
# COMPACT_ATOMS: atom_id res chain seq x y z
N MET A 1 -19.03 14.53 -3.12
CA MET A 1 -17.83 14.67 -3.98
C MET A 1 -17.79 13.47 -4.90
N ASP A 2 -17.75 13.66 -6.22
CA ASP A 2 -17.66 12.54 -7.17
C ASP A 2 -16.24 11.94 -7.14
N LEU A 3 -16.10 10.74 -6.57
CA LEU A 3 -14.82 10.03 -6.45
C LEU A 3 -14.20 9.75 -7.82
N LYS A 4 -15.01 9.49 -8.86
CA LYS A 4 -14.50 9.25 -10.21
C LYS A 4 -13.85 10.50 -10.78
N GLN A 5 -14.47 11.66 -10.57
CA GLN A 5 -13.90 12.93 -10.97
C GLN A 5 -12.59 13.22 -10.19
N PHE A 6 -12.59 12.98 -8.88
CA PHE A 6 -11.38 13.12 -8.05
C PHE A 6 -10.21 12.27 -8.59
N TYR A 7 -10.44 10.99 -8.91
CA TYR A 7 -9.38 10.14 -9.46
C TYR A 7 -8.89 10.63 -10.82
N LYS A 8 -9.79 11.10 -11.70
CA LYS A 8 -9.40 11.68 -12.99
C LYS A 8 -8.52 12.93 -12.83
N ASP A 9 -8.83 13.79 -11.86
CA ASP A 9 -8.07 15.02 -11.64
C ASP A 9 -6.72 14.75 -11.00
N GLN A 10 -6.66 13.86 -10.01
CA GLN A 10 -5.41 13.37 -9.42
C GLN A 10 -4.52 12.66 -10.43
N ARG A 11 -5.12 12.02 -11.44
CA ARG A 11 -4.41 11.41 -12.55
C ARG A 11 -3.82 12.47 -13.50
N LYS A 12 -4.39 13.67 -13.62
CA LYS A 12 -3.88 14.72 -14.51
C LYS A 12 -2.71 15.52 -13.93
N ILE A 13 -2.41 15.38 -12.64
CA ILE A 13 -1.27 16.05 -12.01
C ILE A 13 0.01 15.77 -12.81
N GLU A 14 0.79 16.82 -13.05
CA GLU A 14 1.93 16.86 -13.96
C GLU A 14 2.88 15.68 -13.80
N TRP A 15 3.47 15.49 -12.61
CA TRP A 15 4.42 14.39 -12.35
C TRP A 15 3.85 13.01 -12.71
N ARG A 16 2.55 12.80 -12.50
CA ARG A 16 1.87 11.53 -12.75
C ARG A 16 1.49 11.38 -14.22
N ALA A 17 1.16 12.48 -14.88
CA ALA A 17 0.96 12.54 -16.32
C ALA A 17 2.25 12.24 -17.08
N ASP A 18 3.38 12.72 -16.60
CA ASP A 18 4.68 12.52 -17.26
C ASP A 18 5.17 11.08 -17.17
N ILE A 19 4.95 10.41 -16.02
CA ILE A 19 5.20 8.96 -15.91
C ILE A 19 4.34 8.17 -16.92
N ARG A 20 3.10 8.57 -17.16
CA ARG A 20 2.28 7.88 -18.18
C ARG A 20 2.79 8.12 -19.60
N LYS A 21 3.30 9.32 -19.90
CA LYS A 21 3.87 9.64 -21.21
C LYS A 21 5.20 8.92 -21.44
N SER A 22 5.95 8.62 -20.38
CA SER A 22 7.28 8.01 -20.49
C SER A 22 7.27 6.55 -20.96
N MET A 23 6.14 5.83 -20.82
CA MET A 23 6.04 4.42 -21.22
C MET A 23 4.61 4.07 -21.64
N LYS A 24 4.46 3.50 -22.84
CA LYS A 24 3.16 3.18 -23.42
C LYS A 24 2.51 2.03 -22.68
N THR A 25 1.16 2.02 -22.62
CA THR A 25 0.40 0.94 -21.97
C THR A 25 0.77 -0.45 -22.49
N LYS A 26 1.00 -0.59 -23.81
CA LYS A 26 1.40 -1.86 -24.42
C LYS A 26 2.72 -2.39 -23.86
N GLU A 27 3.69 -1.50 -23.63
CA GLU A 27 5.00 -1.85 -23.07
C GLU A 27 4.85 -2.28 -21.61
N ARG A 28 4.04 -1.56 -20.83
CA ARG A 28 3.76 -1.88 -19.42
C ARG A 28 3.12 -3.27 -19.26
N VAL A 29 2.15 -3.57 -20.12
CA VAL A 29 1.44 -4.86 -20.14
C VAL A 29 2.34 -6.01 -20.58
N ALA A 30 3.31 -5.77 -21.47
CA ALA A 30 4.25 -6.78 -21.94
C ALA A 30 5.31 -7.18 -20.89
N MET A 31 5.46 -6.40 -19.81
CA MET A 31 6.39 -6.75 -18.73
C MET A 31 5.94 -8.05 -18.03
N THR A 32 6.88 -8.74 -17.39
CA THR A 32 6.58 -9.94 -16.57
C THR A 32 6.38 -9.55 -15.10
N ARG A 33 5.48 -10.25 -14.38
CA ARG A 33 5.21 -9.98 -12.96
C ARG A 33 6.41 -10.42 -12.15
N THR A 34 6.87 -9.54 -11.27
CA THR A 34 7.97 -9.79 -10.36
C THR A 34 7.58 -10.88 -9.37
N LYS A 35 8.52 -11.80 -9.11
CA LYS A 35 8.35 -12.84 -8.09
C LYS A 35 8.87 -12.33 -6.76
N MET A 36 8.19 -12.69 -5.67
CA MET A 36 8.69 -12.44 -4.32
C MET A 36 9.98 -13.23 -4.10
N LEU A 37 10.98 -12.59 -3.49
CA LEU A 37 12.17 -13.30 -3.06
C LEU A 37 11.82 -14.14 -1.84
N GLU A 38 12.23 -15.39 -1.83
CA GLU A 38 11.92 -16.35 -0.76
C GLU A 38 13.18 -17.02 -0.23
N GLN A 39 13.19 -17.38 1.05
CA GLN A 39 14.19 -18.28 1.60
C GLN A 39 14.14 -19.65 0.92
N ASP A 40 15.31 -20.28 0.75
CA ASP A 40 15.41 -21.66 0.25
C ASP A 40 14.59 -22.63 1.14
N PRO A 41 13.82 -23.56 0.55
CA PRO A 41 13.03 -24.55 1.28
C PRO A 41 13.80 -25.34 2.35
N LYS A 42 15.08 -25.67 2.10
CA LYS A 42 15.95 -26.42 3.02
C LYS A 42 16.49 -25.58 4.19
N ILE A 43 16.33 -24.25 4.10
CA ILE A 43 16.70 -23.29 5.14
C ILE A 43 15.46 -22.90 5.94
N ARG A 44 14.35 -22.55 5.28
CA ARG A 44 13.12 -22.06 5.94
C ARG A 44 12.41 -23.12 6.78
N ASN A 45 12.67 -24.40 6.53
CA ASN A 45 12.16 -25.50 7.37
C ASN A 45 12.92 -25.67 8.70
N LYS A 46 13.97 -24.87 8.95
CA LYS A 46 14.83 -24.95 10.16
C LYS A 46 14.81 -23.68 10.99
N ASN A 47 13.98 -22.69 10.67
CA ASN A 47 13.94 -21.43 11.40
C ASN A 47 12.53 -20.80 11.40
N GLY A 48 12.29 -19.86 12.32
CA GLY A 48 11.04 -19.09 12.41
C GLY A 48 11.09 -17.70 11.76
N LYS A 49 12.05 -17.45 10.86
CA LYS A 49 12.16 -16.16 10.16
C LYS A 49 11.17 -16.11 9.00
N GLU A 50 10.82 -14.89 8.58
CA GLU A 50 9.88 -14.68 7.48
C GLU A 50 10.35 -15.35 6.18
N VAL A 51 9.50 -16.16 5.55
CA VAL A 51 9.83 -16.87 4.30
C VAL A 51 10.06 -15.90 3.15
N ASN A 52 9.15 -14.93 2.99
CA ASN A 52 9.24 -13.89 1.99
C ASN A 52 10.23 -12.81 2.45
N LEU A 53 11.22 -12.51 1.63
CA LEU A 53 12.32 -11.58 1.92
C LEU A 53 12.01 -10.13 1.50
N GLY A 54 10.86 -9.91 0.85
CA GLY A 54 10.50 -8.61 0.29
C GLY A 54 11.11 -8.37 -1.09
N LEU A 55 10.75 -7.24 -1.70
CA LEU A 55 11.36 -6.80 -2.95
C LEU A 55 12.58 -5.91 -2.67
N THR A 56 13.58 -5.97 -3.53
CA THR A 56 14.61 -4.93 -3.59
C THR A 56 14.01 -3.67 -4.25
N GLU A 57 14.66 -2.51 -4.08
CA GLU A 57 14.24 -1.27 -4.74
C GLU A 57 14.09 -1.43 -6.26
N GLN A 58 15.07 -2.08 -6.90
CA GLN A 58 15.05 -2.32 -8.35
C GLN A 58 13.85 -3.18 -8.76
N LEU A 59 13.57 -4.25 -8.02
CA LEU A 59 12.44 -5.15 -8.28
C LEU A 59 11.10 -4.44 -8.02
N ALA A 60 11.01 -3.63 -6.97
CA ALA A 60 9.82 -2.84 -6.67
C ALA A 60 9.55 -1.79 -7.76
N MET A 61 10.58 -1.07 -8.21
CA MET A 61 10.47 -0.13 -9.33
C MET A 61 10.08 -0.83 -10.63
N GLN A 62 10.64 -2.01 -10.91
CA GLN A 62 10.29 -2.82 -12.07
C GLN A 62 8.81 -3.25 -12.02
N GLU A 63 8.35 -3.74 -10.89
CA GLU A 63 6.95 -4.15 -10.71
C GLU A 63 6.00 -2.95 -10.81
N ALA A 64 6.38 -1.79 -10.24
CA ALA A 64 5.59 -0.57 -10.29
C ALA A 64 5.34 -0.07 -11.71
N ARG A 65 6.31 -0.25 -12.62
CA ARG A 65 6.19 0.09 -14.05
C ARG A 65 5.08 -0.69 -14.77
N ARG A 66 4.69 -1.89 -14.29
CA ARG A 66 3.55 -2.63 -14.86
C ARG A 66 2.22 -1.89 -14.67
N CYS A 67 2.06 -1.13 -13.59
CA CYS A 67 0.82 -0.43 -13.33
C CYS A 67 0.51 0.56 -14.47
N ILE A 68 -0.67 0.45 -15.08
CA ILE A 68 -1.04 1.29 -16.23
C ILE A 68 -1.67 2.63 -15.84
N ASP A 69 -1.76 2.91 -14.54
CA ASP A 69 -2.41 4.10 -13.99
C ASP A 69 -3.83 4.26 -14.56
N CYS A 70 -4.70 3.31 -14.22
CA CYS A 70 -6.05 3.21 -14.77
C CYS A 70 -6.83 4.53 -14.58
N PRO A 71 -7.59 5.00 -15.59
CA PRO A 71 -8.48 6.14 -15.42
C PRO A 71 -9.64 5.85 -14.45
N ASP A 72 -10.11 4.60 -14.43
CA ASP A 72 -11.07 4.07 -13.45
C ASP A 72 -10.39 2.93 -12.67
N PRO A 73 -9.80 3.21 -11.50
CA PRO A 73 -8.96 2.25 -10.80
C PRO A 73 -9.77 1.31 -9.90
N THR A 74 -10.29 0.23 -10.50
CA THR A 74 -11.08 -0.82 -9.81
C THR A 74 -10.34 -1.53 -8.67
N CYS A 75 -9.01 -1.51 -8.68
CA CYS A 75 -8.21 -2.02 -7.57
C CYS A 75 -8.43 -1.24 -6.26
N ILE A 76 -8.79 0.05 -6.33
CA ILE A 76 -9.11 0.87 -5.14
C ILE A 76 -10.40 0.36 -4.51
N SER A 77 -11.47 0.19 -5.30
CA SER A 77 -12.74 -0.36 -4.81
C SER A 77 -12.64 -1.82 -4.36
N GLY A 78 -11.66 -2.57 -4.87
CA GLY A 78 -11.36 -3.92 -4.40
C GLY A 78 -10.60 -3.98 -3.08
N CYS A 79 -10.10 -2.84 -2.57
CA CYS A 79 -9.41 -2.74 -1.30
C CYS A 79 -10.40 -2.31 -0.21
N PRO A 80 -10.57 -3.07 0.90
CA PRO A 80 -11.51 -2.72 1.96
C PRO A 80 -11.31 -1.34 2.59
N VAL A 81 -10.07 -0.83 2.55
CA VAL A 81 -9.69 0.48 3.10
C VAL A 81 -9.46 1.54 2.01
N ASN A 82 -9.77 1.24 0.74
CA ASN A 82 -9.70 2.17 -0.38
C ASN A 82 -8.35 2.89 -0.55
N ILE A 83 -7.23 2.17 -0.35
CA ILE A 83 -5.88 2.70 -0.62
C ILE A 83 -5.83 3.27 -2.04
N TYR A 84 -5.23 4.45 -2.20
CA TYR A 84 -5.01 5.04 -3.52
C TYR A 84 -3.87 4.33 -4.27
N ILE A 85 -4.17 3.10 -4.71
CA ILE A 85 -3.19 2.14 -5.24
C ILE A 85 -2.37 2.69 -6.40
N PRO A 86 -2.97 3.23 -7.49
CA PRO A 86 -2.15 3.73 -8.59
C PRO A 86 -1.26 4.92 -8.18
N LYS A 87 -1.68 5.75 -7.22
CA LYS A 87 -0.89 6.92 -6.79
C LYS A 87 0.37 6.49 -6.05
N PHE A 88 0.28 5.56 -5.08
CA PHE A 88 1.47 5.09 -4.36
C PHE A 88 2.39 4.27 -5.28
N ILE A 89 1.83 3.44 -6.18
CA ILE A 89 2.65 2.67 -7.12
C ILE A 89 3.44 3.61 -8.03
N LYS A 90 2.86 4.73 -8.47
CA LYS A 90 3.57 5.72 -9.27
C LYS A 90 4.66 6.48 -8.51
N LYS A 91 4.55 6.60 -7.19
CA LYS A 91 5.65 7.08 -6.35
C LYS A 91 6.81 6.07 -6.32
N ILE A 92 6.51 4.78 -6.18
CA ILE A 92 7.53 3.71 -6.27
C ILE A 92 8.22 3.73 -7.64
N GLU A 93 7.48 3.87 -8.74
CA GLU A 93 8.04 3.89 -10.10
C GLU A 93 9.13 4.96 -10.31
N ILE A 94 9.02 6.09 -9.62
CA ILE A 94 10.00 7.20 -9.69
C ILE A 94 11.01 7.20 -8.53
N GLY A 95 11.03 6.17 -7.70
CA GLY A 95 11.97 6.05 -6.57
C GLY A 95 11.56 6.82 -5.30
N ASP A 96 10.36 7.41 -5.25
CA ASP A 96 9.85 8.11 -4.08
C ASP A 96 9.14 7.12 -3.13
N PHE A 97 9.92 6.29 -2.45
CA PHE A 97 9.40 5.21 -1.60
C PHE A 97 8.72 5.73 -0.33
N LEU A 98 9.27 6.79 0.28
CA LEU A 98 8.66 7.45 1.44
C LEU A 98 7.35 8.14 1.07
N GLY A 99 7.28 8.78 -0.10
CA GLY A 99 6.04 9.33 -0.63
C GLY A 99 4.99 8.25 -0.91
N ALA A 100 5.40 7.06 -1.34
CA ALA A 100 4.51 5.92 -1.48
C ALA A 100 3.95 5.46 -0.12
N ALA A 101 4.81 5.29 0.89
CA ALA A 101 4.41 4.92 2.24
C ALA A 101 3.42 5.95 2.84
N LYS A 102 3.70 7.25 2.68
CA LYS A 102 2.81 8.33 3.10
C LYS A 102 1.42 8.22 2.47
N ILE A 103 1.32 7.95 1.17
CA ILE A 103 0.03 7.80 0.47
C ILE A 103 -0.75 6.60 1.02
N ILE A 104 -0.08 5.47 1.28
CA ILE A 104 -0.75 4.29 1.83
C ILE A 104 -1.34 4.61 3.21
N LYS A 105 -0.55 5.29 4.06
CA LYS A 105 -0.95 5.72 5.41
C LYS A 105 -2.08 6.75 5.45
N GLU A 106 -2.47 7.36 4.32
CA GLU A 106 -3.65 8.23 4.27
C GLU A 106 -4.93 7.47 4.67
N THR A 107 -4.99 6.17 4.38
CA THR A 107 -6.19 5.31 4.55
C THR A 107 -5.93 3.98 5.24
N ASN A 108 -4.67 3.54 5.35
CA ASN A 108 -4.30 2.29 6.03
C ASN A 108 -3.28 2.54 7.14
N SER A 109 -3.68 2.30 8.39
CA SER A 109 -2.81 2.47 9.57
C SER A 109 -1.78 1.34 9.75
N LEU A 110 -1.94 0.21 9.05
CA LEU A 110 -1.12 -1.00 9.24
C LEU A 110 -0.54 -1.56 7.93
N PRO A 111 0.13 -0.75 7.09
CA PRO A 111 0.55 -1.18 5.75
C PRO A 111 1.59 -2.30 5.76
N ALA A 112 2.51 -2.32 6.74
CA ALA A 112 3.49 -3.40 6.90
C ALA A 112 2.83 -4.76 7.18
N VAL A 113 1.65 -4.75 7.79
CA VAL A 113 0.86 -5.97 8.06
C VAL A 113 0.01 -6.32 6.83
N CYS A 114 -0.79 -5.38 6.33
CA CYS A 114 -1.71 -5.61 5.21
C CYS A 114 -0.98 -6.09 3.94
N GLY A 115 0.18 -5.51 3.62
CA GLY A 115 1.00 -5.95 2.48
C GLY A 115 1.50 -7.40 2.60
N ARG A 116 1.52 -7.98 3.81
CA ARG A 116 1.93 -9.36 4.08
C ARG A 116 0.77 -10.35 4.12
N VAL A 117 -0.37 -9.97 4.69
CA VAL A 117 -1.43 -10.92 5.08
C VAL A 117 -2.78 -10.71 4.40
N CYS A 118 -2.99 -9.61 3.68
CA CYS A 118 -4.23 -9.45 2.93
C CYS A 118 -4.35 -10.57 1.89
N PRO A 119 -5.54 -11.18 1.69
CA PRO A 119 -5.77 -12.10 0.59
C PRO A 119 -5.96 -11.31 -0.71
N GLN A 120 -4.86 -10.78 -1.28
CA GLN A 120 -4.94 -9.85 -2.42
C GLN A 120 -5.63 -10.48 -3.64
N GLU A 121 -5.51 -11.80 -3.81
CA GLU A 121 -6.16 -12.61 -4.84
C GLU A 121 -7.70 -12.63 -4.73
N LYS A 122 -8.26 -12.14 -3.62
CA LYS A 122 -9.70 -11.94 -3.41
C LYS A 122 -10.09 -10.45 -3.27
N GLN A 123 -9.10 -9.55 -3.32
CA GLN A 123 -9.26 -8.12 -3.05
C GLN A 123 -8.70 -7.27 -4.21
N CYS A 124 -7.75 -6.38 -3.93
CA CYS A 124 -7.23 -5.38 -4.84
C CYS A 124 -6.59 -5.99 -6.11
N GLU A 125 -5.86 -7.10 -5.99
CA GLU A 125 -5.24 -7.78 -7.12
C GLU A 125 -6.30 -8.50 -7.97
N ALA A 126 -7.34 -9.08 -7.36
CA ALA A 126 -8.47 -9.68 -8.08
C ALA A 126 -9.22 -8.66 -8.96
N GLN A 127 -9.27 -7.41 -8.52
CA GLN A 127 -9.91 -6.30 -9.23
C GLN A 127 -8.96 -5.52 -10.14
N CYS A 128 -7.70 -5.95 -10.28
CA CYS A 128 -6.74 -5.29 -11.17
C CYS A 128 -7.16 -5.46 -12.63
N PHE A 129 -6.98 -4.44 -13.47
CA PHE A 129 -7.27 -4.47 -14.92
C PHE A 129 -6.64 -5.69 -15.62
N TYR A 130 -5.43 -6.08 -15.22
CA TYR A 130 -4.74 -7.27 -15.70
C TYR A 130 -5.57 -8.54 -15.49
N SER A 131 -6.11 -8.72 -14.29
CA SER A 131 -6.94 -9.88 -13.95
C SER A 131 -8.32 -9.80 -14.62
N ILE A 132 -9.01 -8.65 -14.53
CA ILE A 132 -10.41 -8.54 -14.97
C ILE A 132 -10.59 -8.38 -16.48
N LYS A 133 -9.58 -7.87 -17.22
CA LYS A 133 -9.68 -7.60 -18.67
C LYS A 133 -8.66 -8.35 -19.52
N LEU A 134 -7.45 -8.61 -19.00
CA LEU A 134 -6.40 -9.25 -19.78
C LEU A 134 -6.24 -10.75 -19.49
N ASN A 135 -6.83 -11.24 -18.40
CA ASN A 135 -6.59 -12.59 -17.90
C ASN A 135 -5.09 -12.88 -17.67
N GLU A 136 -4.36 -11.85 -17.22
CA GLU A 136 -2.92 -11.89 -16.96
C GLU A 136 -2.64 -11.69 -15.46
N PRO A 137 -1.46 -12.09 -14.95
CA PRO A 137 -1.08 -11.84 -13.57
C PRO A 137 -1.19 -10.36 -13.19
N PRO A 138 -1.87 -10.02 -12.08
CA PRO A 138 -2.05 -8.64 -11.65
C PRO A 138 -0.72 -7.97 -11.32
N VAL A 139 -0.74 -6.64 -11.25
CA VAL A 139 0.34 -5.92 -10.54
C VAL A 139 0.40 -6.45 -9.11
N ALA A 140 1.58 -6.76 -8.61
CA ALA A 140 1.78 -7.28 -7.25
C ALA A 140 1.62 -6.17 -6.20
N ILE A 141 0.37 -5.70 -6.04
CA ILE A 141 -0.01 -4.58 -5.18
C ILE A 141 0.42 -4.84 -3.74
N GLY A 142 0.18 -6.04 -3.21
CA GLY A 142 0.58 -6.40 -1.85
C GLY A 142 2.09 -6.33 -1.63
N PHE A 143 2.87 -6.77 -2.63
CA PHE A 143 4.33 -6.74 -2.56
C PHE A 143 4.86 -5.30 -2.56
N LEU A 144 4.25 -4.42 -3.37
CA LEU A 144 4.60 -3.01 -3.44
C LEU A 144 4.19 -2.25 -2.16
N GLU A 145 3.02 -2.56 -1.58
CA GLU A 145 2.58 -2.01 -0.30
C GLU A 145 3.54 -2.39 0.83
N ARG A 146 3.87 -3.69 0.93
CA ARG A 146 4.86 -4.20 1.88
C ARG A 146 6.20 -3.49 1.71
N PHE A 147 6.70 -3.42 0.48
CA PHE A 147 8.00 -2.80 0.19
C PHE A 147 8.05 -1.35 0.66
N ALA A 148 7.02 -0.54 0.36
CA ALA A 148 6.99 0.86 0.76
C ALA A 148 6.97 1.01 2.30
N ALA A 149 6.19 0.18 2.99
CA ALA A 149 6.11 0.18 4.45
C ALA A 149 7.43 -0.26 5.11
N ASP A 150 8.04 -1.34 4.60
CA ASP A 150 9.32 -1.85 5.08
C ASP A 150 10.45 -0.83 4.84
N TYR A 151 10.44 -0.15 3.68
CA TYR A 151 11.43 0.88 3.36
C TYR A 151 11.37 2.05 4.35
N GLU A 152 10.17 2.58 4.62
CA GLU A 152 9.98 3.67 5.58
C GLU A 152 10.37 3.26 7.01
N GLN A 153 10.05 2.02 7.41
CA GLN A 153 10.46 1.51 8.73
C GLN A 153 11.99 1.42 8.85
N ASN A 154 12.67 0.97 7.79
CA ASN A 154 14.12 0.76 7.80
C ASN A 154 14.94 2.03 7.54
N SER A 155 14.37 3.05 6.89
CA SER A 155 15.07 4.32 6.67
C SER A 155 15.22 5.14 7.96
N GLY A 156 14.39 4.88 8.97
CA GLY A 156 14.27 5.73 10.15
C GLY A 156 13.50 7.03 9.91
N GLU A 157 13.04 7.28 8.68
CA GLU A 157 12.27 8.45 8.28
C GLU A 157 10.77 8.16 8.30
N ILE A 158 10.24 7.94 9.50
CA ILE A 158 8.81 7.65 9.68
C ILE A 158 8.00 8.92 9.46
N THR A 159 7.11 8.89 8.46
CA THR A 159 6.12 9.97 8.29
C THR A 159 5.07 9.86 9.41
N THR A 160 5.10 10.80 10.33
CA THR A 160 4.01 11.00 11.29
C THR A 160 2.86 11.74 10.62
N PRO A 161 1.61 11.25 10.73
CA PRO A 161 0.46 11.98 10.20
C PRO A 161 0.29 13.31 10.93
N GLU A 162 -0.29 14.29 10.25
CA GLU A 162 -0.72 15.52 10.92
C GLU A 162 -1.80 15.19 11.95
N VAL A 163 -1.64 15.75 13.14
CA VAL A 163 -2.54 15.57 14.28
C VAL A 163 -3.24 16.90 14.54
N ALA A 164 -4.57 16.86 14.64
CA ALA A 164 -5.36 18.02 15.02
C ALA A 164 -5.00 18.48 16.44
N LYS A 165 -5.27 19.76 16.74
CA LYS A 165 -5.11 20.26 18.11
C LYS A 165 -5.95 19.43 19.07
N SER A 166 -5.44 19.24 20.29
CA SER A 166 -6.17 18.53 21.32
C SER A 166 -7.57 19.11 21.49
N ASN A 167 -8.57 18.23 21.52
CA ASN A 167 -9.96 18.60 21.79
C ASN A 167 -10.34 18.43 23.28
N GLY A 168 -9.40 17.97 24.11
CA GLY A 168 -9.60 17.75 25.55
C GLY A 168 -10.45 16.54 25.92
N ILE A 169 -10.88 15.72 24.95
CA ILE A 169 -11.75 14.56 25.16
C ILE A 169 -10.91 13.30 25.25
N LYS A 170 -11.17 12.49 26.28
CA LYS A 170 -10.54 11.19 26.50
C LYS A 170 -11.39 10.07 25.92
N VAL A 171 -10.76 9.17 25.19
CA VAL A 171 -11.41 7.99 24.60
C VAL A 171 -10.56 6.75 24.85
N ALA A 172 -11.20 5.59 24.91
CA ALA A 172 -10.52 4.35 25.18
C ALA A 172 -10.92 3.24 24.20
N ALA A 173 -9.94 2.41 23.83
CA ALA A 173 -10.17 1.12 23.17
C ALA A 173 -9.82 -0.03 24.11
N VAL A 174 -10.59 -1.11 24.03
CA VAL A 174 -10.34 -2.36 24.76
C VAL A 174 -9.89 -3.42 23.76
N GLY A 175 -8.72 -3.99 23.98
CA GLY A 175 -7.95 -4.84 23.08
C GLY A 175 -6.98 -4.04 22.21
N SER A 176 -5.74 -4.52 22.04
CA SER A 176 -4.70 -3.94 21.19
C SER A 176 -4.57 -4.64 19.82
N GLY A 177 -5.67 -5.23 19.34
CA GLY A 177 -5.75 -5.84 18.02
C GLY A 177 -5.84 -4.82 16.87
N PRO A 178 -5.77 -5.27 15.60
CA PRO A 178 -5.76 -4.39 14.43
C PRO A 178 -6.93 -3.39 14.38
N ALA A 179 -8.14 -3.81 14.77
CA ALA A 179 -9.32 -2.95 14.78
C ALA A 179 -9.16 -1.75 15.74
N SER A 180 -8.75 -2.02 16.97
CA SER A 180 -8.53 -0.98 17.99
C SER A 180 -7.37 -0.07 17.62
N LEU A 181 -6.27 -0.61 17.07
CA LEU A 181 -5.13 0.20 16.65
C LEU A 181 -5.46 1.11 15.46
N ALA A 182 -6.25 0.63 14.51
CA ALA A 182 -6.76 1.45 13.41
C ALA A 182 -7.64 2.59 13.95
N TRP A 183 -8.62 2.27 14.80
CA TRP A 183 -9.49 3.27 15.43
C TRP A 183 -8.70 4.27 16.28
N ALA A 184 -7.75 3.80 17.08
CA ALA A 184 -6.91 4.64 17.94
C ALA A 184 -6.07 5.61 17.13
N THR A 185 -5.55 5.16 15.97
CA THR A 185 -4.80 6.02 15.05
C THR A 185 -5.67 7.17 14.53
N ASP A 186 -6.91 6.88 14.10
CA ASP A 186 -7.82 7.91 13.60
C ASP A 186 -8.27 8.87 14.70
N MET A 187 -8.58 8.37 15.90
CA MET A 187 -8.94 9.21 17.03
C MET A 187 -7.77 10.11 17.46
N ALA A 188 -6.55 9.57 17.51
CA ALA A 188 -5.36 10.36 17.81
C ALA A 188 -5.16 11.48 16.77
N ARG A 189 -5.32 11.20 15.47
CA ARG A 189 -5.26 12.21 14.39
C ARG A 189 -6.32 13.31 14.54
N MET A 190 -7.49 12.97 15.08
CA MET A 190 -8.57 13.93 15.35
C MET A 190 -8.38 14.73 16.65
N GLY A 191 -7.27 14.54 17.38
CA GLY A 191 -6.93 15.31 18.57
C GLY A 191 -7.52 14.79 19.87
N TYR A 192 -8.03 13.56 19.88
CA TYR A 192 -8.48 12.89 21.12
C TYR A 192 -7.29 12.37 21.93
N ASP A 193 -7.45 12.32 23.25
CA ASP A 193 -6.53 11.64 24.18
C ASP A 193 -6.93 10.15 24.25
N VAL A 194 -6.16 9.29 23.58
CA VAL A 194 -6.49 7.88 23.35
C VAL A 194 -5.73 6.97 24.31
N THR A 195 -6.46 6.14 25.04
CA THR A 195 -5.87 5.04 25.84
C THR A 195 -6.28 3.68 25.27
N VAL A 196 -5.32 2.77 25.08
CA VAL A 196 -5.60 1.39 24.66
C VAL A 196 -5.33 0.46 25.83
N PHE A 197 -6.33 -0.33 26.22
CA PHE A 197 -6.21 -1.35 27.26
C PHE A 197 -6.08 -2.73 26.61
N GLU A 198 -5.14 -3.55 27.08
CA GLU A 198 -4.96 -4.94 26.62
C GLU A 198 -4.92 -5.86 27.83
N ALA A 199 -5.48 -7.07 27.68
CA ALA A 199 -5.56 -8.08 28.73
C ALA A 199 -4.29 -8.95 28.80
N LEU A 200 -3.64 -9.18 27.66
CA LEU A 200 -2.37 -9.90 27.61
C LEU A 200 -1.22 -9.04 28.17
N HIS A 201 -0.29 -9.71 28.84
CA HIS A 201 0.93 -9.13 29.43
C HIS A 201 2.08 -9.12 28.41
#